data_AF-A0A5B0Q5Z8-F1
#
_entry.id   AF-A0A5B0Q5Z8-F1
#
_cell.length_a   1.000
_cell.length_b   1.000
_cell.length_c   1.000
_cell.angle_alpha   90.00
_cell.angle_beta   90.00
_cell.angle_gamma   90.00
#
_symmetry.space_group_name_H-M   'P 1'
#
loop_
_entity.id
_entity.type
_entity.pdbx_description
1 polymer ?
#
loop_
_entity_poly.entity_id
_entity_poly.type
_entity_poly.pdbx_seq_one_letter_code
_entity_poly.pdbx_strand_id
1 'polypeptide(L)'
;MGCSHGKPNLTTEQKARIAGMVEGGMSHGQVARKVGTGRTTVSAIVARSRAHRGTVETAPKTGRPRLNGQQDLLQLRRALASNPKSTLEEITVRHDPGVRDGAGGLSRGTNPGASG
;
A
#
# COMPACT_ATOMS: atom_id res chain seq x y z
N MET A 1 7.28 -25.16 -2.35
CA MET A 1 7.50 -23.92 -1.56
C MET A 1 6.14 -23.41 -1.11
N GLY A 2 5.79 -23.57 0.16
CA GLY A 2 4.48 -23.15 0.66
C GLY A 2 4.43 -21.63 0.83
N CYS A 3 3.46 -20.98 0.20
CA CYS A 3 3.19 -19.57 0.39
C CYS A 3 2.76 -19.36 1.85
N SER A 4 3.59 -18.71 2.66
CA SER A 4 3.21 -18.32 4.02
C SER A 4 2.13 -17.24 3.95
N HIS A 5 0.87 -17.65 3.96
CA HIS A 5 -0.24 -16.72 4.13
C HIS A 5 -0.08 -16.03 5.48
N GLY A 6 0.21 -14.72 5.46
CA GLY A 6 0.28 -13.92 6.66
C GLY A 6 -1.02 -14.01 7.45
N LYS A 7 -0.94 -14.03 8.78
CA LYS A 7 -2.12 -14.12 9.65
C LYS A 7 -3.12 -13.00 9.28
N PRO A 8 -4.42 -13.33 9.16
CA PRO A 8 -5.43 -12.33 8.84
C PRO A 8 -5.47 -11.25 9.92
N ASN A 9 -5.71 -10.00 9.49
CA ASN A 9 -5.89 -8.89 10.42
C ASN A 9 -7.18 -9.11 11.24
N LEU A 10 -7.17 -8.69 12.50
CA LEU A 10 -8.35 -8.69 13.35
C LEU A 10 -9.46 -7.84 12.72
N THR A 11 -10.70 -8.31 12.81
CA THR A 11 -11.87 -7.57 12.33
C THR A 11 -12.11 -6.34 13.21
N THR A 12 -12.80 -5.34 12.66
CA THR A 12 -13.15 -4.12 13.42
C THR A 12 -13.91 -4.46 14.69
N GLU A 13 -14.86 -5.40 14.63
CA GLU A 13 -15.60 -5.88 15.81
C GLU A 13 -14.70 -6.50 16.87
N GLN A 14 -13.73 -7.33 16.47
CA GLN A 14 -12.77 -7.92 17.42
C GLN A 14 -11.94 -6.84 18.11
N LYS A 15 -11.53 -5.80 17.38
CA LYS A 15 -10.79 -4.67 17.95
C LYS A 15 -11.65 -3.81 18.88
N ALA A 16 -12.92 -3.59 18.55
CA ALA A 16 -13.87 -2.91 19.41
C ALA A 16 -14.07 -3.68 20.73
N ARG A 17 -14.24 -5.01 20.65
CA ARG A 17 -14.31 -5.89 21.83
C ARG A 17 -13.05 -5.80 22.69
N ILE A 18 -11.86 -5.77 22.08
CA ILE A 18 -10.60 -5.58 22.80
C ILE A 18 -10.56 -4.24 23.54
N ALA A 19 -10.92 -3.15 22.86
CA ALA A 19 -10.95 -1.81 23.47
C ALA A 19 -11.93 -1.77 24.66
N GLY A 20 -13.15 -2.27 24.47
CA GLY A 20 -14.17 -2.31 25.52
C GLY A 20 -13.78 -3.15 26.73
N MET A 21 -13.09 -4.29 26.53
CA MET A 21 -12.59 -5.11 27.66
C MET A 21 -11.54 -4.37 28.50
N VAL A 22 -10.68 -3.57 27.87
CA VAL A 22 -9.65 -2.78 28.58
C VAL A 22 -10.27 -1.57 29.27
N GLU A 23 -11.26 -0.93 28.65
CA GLU A 23 -12.05 0.14 29.29
C GLU A 23 -12.84 -0.37 30.50
N GLY A 24 -13.33 -1.61 30.44
CA GLY A 24 -13.93 -2.32 31.57
C GLY A 24 -12.93 -2.78 32.65
N GLY A 25 -11.66 -2.37 32.58
CA GLY A 25 -10.65 -2.59 33.62
C GLY A 25 -9.84 -3.88 33.50
N MET A 26 -10.01 -4.69 32.44
CA MET A 26 -9.17 -5.88 32.25
C MET A 26 -7.75 -5.50 31.85
N SER A 27 -6.77 -6.21 32.40
CA SER A 27 -5.36 -6.02 31.99
C SER A 27 -5.12 -6.49 30.55
N HIS A 28 -4.17 -5.87 29.86
CA HIS A 28 -3.82 -6.26 28.49
C HIS A 28 -3.43 -7.74 28.36
N GLY A 29 -2.83 -8.33 29.41
CA GLY A 29 -2.47 -9.74 29.43
C GLY A 29 -3.68 -10.68 29.51
N GLN A 30 -4.69 -10.32 30.30
CA GLN A 30 -5.94 -11.08 30.39
C GLN A 30 -6.73 -11.01 29.08
N VAL A 31 -6.81 -9.82 28.47
CA VAL A 31 -7.49 -9.64 27.18
C VAL A 31 -6.78 -10.40 26.07
N ALA A 32 -5.46 -10.37 26.02
CA ALA A 32 -4.65 -11.14 25.05
C ALA A 32 -4.93 -12.65 25.14
N ARG A 33 -4.97 -13.21 26.36
CA ARG A 33 -5.31 -14.62 26.58
C ARG A 33 -6.75 -14.95 26.18
N LYS A 34 -7.70 -14.08 26.51
CA LYS A 34 -9.13 -14.30 26.22
C LYS A 34 -9.46 -14.22 24.73
N VAL A 35 -8.78 -13.34 23.98
CA VAL A 35 -9.01 -13.14 22.54
C VAL A 35 -8.07 -13.99 21.67
N GLY A 36 -7.05 -14.62 22.25
CA GLY A 36 -6.07 -15.41 21.51
C GLY A 36 -5.15 -14.55 20.62
N THR A 37 -4.83 -13.34 21.07
CA THR A 37 -4.05 -12.34 20.33
C THR A 37 -2.80 -11.93 21.12
N GLY A 38 -1.76 -11.44 20.44
CA GLY A 38 -0.56 -10.95 21.10
C GLY A 38 -0.82 -9.71 21.98
N ARG A 39 -0.15 -9.63 23.14
CA ARG A 39 -0.24 -8.47 24.05
C ARG A 39 0.14 -7.15 23.36
N THR A 40 1.11 -7.18 22.45
CA THR A 40 1.52 -6.02 21.63
C THR A 40 0.39 -5.52 20.74
N THR A 41 -0.36 -6.44 20.13
CA THR A 41 -1.54 -6.12 19.31
C THR A 41 -2.64 -5.48 20.14
N VAL A 42 -2.92 -6.00 21.33
CA VAL A 42 -3.87 -5.39 22.28
C VAL A 42 -3.46 -3.96 22.61
N SER A 43 -2.18 -3.76 22.97
CA SER A 43 -1.65 -2.44 23.29
C SER A 43 -1.79 -1.46 22.12
N ALA A 44 -1.51 -1.91 20.89
CA ALA A 44 -1.61 -1.08 19.69
C ALA A 44 -3.07 -0.70 19.37
N ILE A 45 -4.03 -1.60 19.59
CA ILE A 45 -5.45 -1.32 19.41
C ILE A 45 -5.94 -0.29 20.43
N VAL A 46 -5.59 -0.46 21.71
CA VAL A 46 -5.99 0.47 22.78
C VAL A 46 -5.36 1.85 22.55
N ALA A 47 -4.08 1.91 22.20
CA ALA A 47 -3.41 3.17 21.89
C ALA A 47 -4.10 3.91 20.73
N ARG A 48 -4.47 3.18 19.66
CA ARG A 48 -5.20 3.74 18.53
C ARG A 48 -6.60 4.22 18.91
N SER A 49 -7.34 3.42 19.66
CA SER A 49 -8.68 3.78 20.15
C SER A 49 -8.61 5.11 20.93
N ARG A 50 -7.65 5.23 21.86
CA ARG A 50 -7.47 6.46 22.65
C ARG A 50 -7.04 7.66 21.80
N ALA A 51 -6.11 7.46 20.87
CA ALA A 51 -5.59 8.54 20.01
C ALA A 51 -6.62 9.04 18.98
N HIS A 52 -7.53 8.18 18.52
CA HIS A 52 -8.46 8.48 17.44
C HIS A 52 -9.93 8.42 17.89
N ARG A 53 -10.24 8.93 19.09
CA ARG A 53 -11.62 9.10 19.60
C ARG A 53 -12.48 7.81 19.52
N GLY A 54 -11.91 6.66 19.82
CA GLY A 54 -12.59 5.35 19.78
C GLY A 54 -12.47 4.60 18.45
N THR A 55 -11.76 5.15 17.46
CA THR A 55 -11.63 4.51 16.14
C THR A 55 -10.71 3.29 16.23
N VAL A 56 -11.29 2.11 15.99
CA VAL A 56 -10.57 0.83 15.91
C VAL A 56 -10.37 0.34 14.47
N GLU A 57 -10.89 1.08 13.50
CA GLU A 57 -10.78 0.73 12.09
C GLU A 57 -9.33 0.74 11.60
N THR A 58 -9.03 -0.21 10.71
CA THR A 58 -7.76 -0.21 10.00
C THR A 58 -7.88 0.74 8.82
N ALA A 59 -7.00 1.74 8.74
CA ALA A 59 -6.92 2.56 7.56
C ALA A 59 -6.65 1.70 6.30
N PRO A 60 -7.29 2.00 5.16
CA PRO A 60 -7.03 1.30 3.92
C PRO A 60 -5.58 1.51 3.48
N LYS A 61 -4.97 0.49 2.86
CA LYS A 61 -3.64 0.63 2.24
C LYS A 61 -3.78 1.49 0.99
N THR A 62 -3.22 2.70 1.01
CA THR A 62 -3.25 3.64 -0.13
C THR A 62 -2.19 3.34 -1.20
N GLY A 63 -1.28 2.39 -0.93
CA GLY A 63 -0.19 2.04 -1.84
C GLY A 63 0.86 3.15 -1.98
N ARG A 64 1.94 2.87 -2.71
CA ARG A 64 2.90 3.92 -3.09
C ARG A 64 2.27 4.77 -4.20
N PRO A 65 2.29 6.11 -4.10
CA PRO A 65 1.83 6.97 -5.19
C PRO A 65 2.56 6.63 -6.50
N ARG A 66 1.81 6.61 -7.60
CA ARG A 66 2.39 6.50 -8.94
C ARG A 66 3.13 7.79 -9.27
N LEU A 67 4.26 7.67 -9.97
CA LEU A 67 5.02 8.83 -10.45
C LEU A 67 4.20 9.64 -11.47
N ASN A 68 3.46 8.93 -12.31
CA ASN A 68 2.69 9.48 -13.41
C ASN A 68 1.25 9.70 -12.94
N GLY A 69 0.80 10.96 -12.99
CA GLY A 69 -0.59 11.33 -12.79
C GLY A 69 -1.46 10.92 -13.97
N GLN A 70 -2.77 11.06 -13.81
CA GLN A 70 -3.72 10.78 -14.89
C GLN A 70 -3.51 11.71 -16.10
N GLN A 71 -3.12 12.96 -15.85
CA GLN A 71 -2.80 13.92 -16.92
C GLN A 71 -1.56 13.50 -17.71
N ASP A 72 -0.51 13.01 -17.04
CA ASP A 72 0.71 12.52 -17.71
C ASP A 72 0.38 11.34 -18.62
N LEU A 73 -0.43 10.40 -18.13
CA LEU A 73 -0.85 9.24 -18.92
C LEU A 73 -1.69 9.65 -20.15
N LEU A 74 -2.53 10.67 -20.03
CA LEU A 74 -3.32 11.20 -21.15
C LEU A 74 -2.43 11.90 -22.18
N GLN A 75 -1.43 12.65 -21.74
CA GLN A 75 -0.47 13.31 -22.62
C GLN A 75 0.42 12.29 -23.35
N LEU A 76 0.95 11.29 -22.63
CA LEU A 76 1.69 10.18 -23.22
C LEU A 76 0.85 9.42 -24.26
N ARG A 77 -0.42 9.15 -23.96
CA ARG A 77 -1.34 8.47 -24.90
C ARG A 77 -1.57 9.30 -26.17
N ARG A 78 -1.73 10.62 -26.04
CA ARG A 78 -1.88 11.53 -27.19
C ARG A 78 -0.61 11.62 -28.02
N ALA A 79 0.56 11.70 -27.39
CA ALA A 79 1.85 11.74 -28.08
C ALA A 79 2.09 10.46 -28.89
N LEU A 80 1.83 9.29 -28.30
CA LEU A 80 1.95 7.99 -28.96
C LEU A 80 0.93 7.82 -30.10
N ALA A 81 -0.31 8.31 -29.93
CA ALA A 81 -1.32 8.26 -30.98
C ALA A 81 -0.97 9.16 -32.18
N SER A 82 -0.35 10.32 -31.92
CA SER A 82 0.07 11.24 -32.97
C SER A 82 1.32 10.78 -33.70
N ASN A 83 2.22 10.04 -33.04
CA ASN A 83 3.50 9.59 -33.62
C ASN A 83 3.81 8.16 -33.15
N PRO A 84 3.24 7.12 -33.78
CA PRO A 84 3.34 5.74 -33.30
C PRO A 84 4.76 5.14 -33.37
N LYS A 85 5.68 5.77 -34.12
CA LYS A 85 7.10 5.36 -34.22
C LYS A 85 8.06 6.21 -33.40
N SER A 86 7.55 7.17 -32.61
CA SER A 86 8.40 8.04 -31.80
C SER A 86 9.16 7.25 -30.74
N THR A 87 10.42 7.64 -30.51
CA THR A 87 11.27 7.00 -29.51
C THR A 87 10.95 7.53 -28.11
N LEU A 88 11.33 6.78 -27.07
CA LEU A 88 11.08 7.17 -25.68
C LEU A 88 11.66 8.56 -25.35
N GLU A 89 12.84 8.88 -25.91
CA GLU A 89 13.54 10.16 -25.69
C GLU A 89 12.76 11.35 -26.29
N GLU A 90 12.21 11.20 -27.49
CA GLU A 90 11.41 12.25 -28.16
C GLU A 90 10.11 12.57 -27.41
N ILE A 91 9.51 11.57 -26.75
CA ILE A 91 8.27 11.74 -26.00
C ILE A 91 8.55 12.42 -24.65
N THR A 92 9.68 12.09 -24.00
CA THR A 92 10.11 12.72 -22.74
C THR A 92 10.57 14.16 -22.91
N VAL A 93 11.08 14.58 -24.08
CA VAL A 93 11.45 15.99 -24.32
C VAL A 93 10.21 16.91 -24.41
N ARG A 94 9.06 16.38 -24.83
CA ARG A 94 7.78 17.12 -24.88
C ARG A 94 7.00 17.07 -23.57
N HIS A 95 7.29 16.06 -22.75
CA HIS A 95 6.65 15.84 -21.45
C HIS A 95 7.76 15.88 -20.41
N ASP A 96 8.05 17.07 -19.90
CA ASP A 96 9.02 17.27 -18.82
C ASP A 96 8.38 16.77 -17.51
N PRO A 97 8.66 15.53 -17.07
CA PRO A 97 8.04 14.98 -15.88
C PRO A 97 8.90 15.46 -14.72
N GLY A 98 8.51 16.58 -14.12
CA GLY A 98 9.20 17.23 -13.01
C GLY A 98 9.91 16.22 -12.09
N VAL A 99 11.23 16.25 -12.17
CA VAL A 99 12.18 15.35 -11.51
C VAL A 99 11.83 15.13 -10.04
N ARG A 100 11.54 13.88 -9.68
CA ARG A 100 11.86 13.32 -8.36
C ARG A 100 12.51 11.97 -8.57
N ASP A 101 13.84 12.00 -8.55
CA ASP A 101 14.73 10.87 -8.77
C ASP A 101 14.41 9.66 -7.91
N GLY A 102 14.42 8.51 -8.57
CA GLY A 102 14.23 7.19 -7.99
C GLY A 102 14.34 6.15 -9.10
N ALA A 103 15.58 5.93 -9.56
CA ALA A 103 15.94 5.01 -10.62
C ALA A 103 15.24 3.64 -10.47
N GLY A 104 14.47 3.22 -11.48
CA GLY A 104 13.94 1.84 -11.54
C GLY A 104 12.53 1.65 -12.10
N GLY A 105 12.04 2.51 -13.00
CA GLY A 105 10.66 2.44 -13.48
C GLY A 105 10.41 1.68 -14.79
N LEU A 106 11.41 1.52 -15.67
CA LEU A 106 11.19 1.07 -17.04
C LEU A 106 12.34 0.19 -17.55
N SER A 107 12.42 -1.04 -17.06
CA SER A 107 13.27 -2.09 -17.67
C SER A 107 12.35 -3.12 -18.32
N ARG A 108 12.12 -3.02 -19.64
CA ARG A 108 11.66 -4.17 -20.43
C ARG A 108 12.90 -4.82 -21.04
N GLY A 109 13.17 -6.06 -20.62
CA GLY A 109 14.30 -6.84 -21.10
C GLY A 109 14.28 -6.97 -22.62
N THR A 110 15.39 -6.60 -23.24
CA THR A 110 15.70 -6.94 -24.62
C THR A 110 16.13 -8.41 -24.66
N ASN A 111 15.37 -9.25 -25.37
CA ASN A 111 15.88 -10.53 -25.86
C ASN A 111 16.34 -10.31 -27.30
N PRO A 112 17.65 -10.35 -27.60
CA PRO A 112 18.14 -10.32 -28.97
C PRO A 112 18.17 -11.76 -29.53
N GLY A 113 17.49 -11.97 -30.66
CA GLY A 113 17.86 -12.98 -31.65
C GLY A 113 17.35 -14.42 -31.44
N ALA A 114 16.43 -14.82 -32.32
CA ALA A 114 16.36 -16.19 -32.83
C ALA A 114 15.68 -16.17 -34.21
N SER A 115 16.48 -15.90 -35.24
CA SER A 115 16.17 -16.22 -36.64
C SER A 115 17.32 -17.04 -37.17
N GLY A 116 17.02 -18.28 -37.57
CA GLY A 116 17.94 -19.25 -38.18
C GLY A 116 17.14 -20.51 -38.50
#